data_AF-A0A3N4P4L5-F1
#
_entry.id   AF-A0A3N4P4L5-F1
#
_cell.length_a   1.000
_cell.length_b   1.000
_cell.length_c   1.000
_cell.angle_alpha   90.00
_cell.angle_beta   90.00
_cell.angle_gamma   90.00
#
_symmetry.space_group_name_H-M   'P 1'
#
loop_
_entity.id
_entity.type
_entity.pdbx_description
1 polymer ?
#
loop_
_entity_poly.entity_id
_entity_poly.type
_entity_poly.pdbx_seq_one_letter_code
_entity_poly.pdbx_strand_id
1 'polypeptide(L)'
;MNRKTTHRLLIVFFFVFSGLIQVYAEEINNSIAPPTNDDCVNAITLTVNPDYLCGTITSGTLLDATPSGVGTDGYLGSCNDADTKANDDVWFKFVATQTSHKIEISNILGTPNDLYVNVFDGGASGSCPSDSDFPMYCSDPENFDLASLTVGNTYFVRVYGNSASTGATTTFDICVGSMPSAPANDECANATEISSLPHNVSLDASAATNNSGFITTSGCMDINDGVWFKVEGDGGLISITAAPTSWDVGIAVYTGSCGSFTCVEDSNSGTIGITEGLSFASTTGVTYYINVGYPSGTLNESEGVFDLVITSSTLSIDEVLDKGFVYYPNPVDKVLKMRAKENIQQISLYSVLGKEIKRVYQDDIKADLNLDNLPSGTYFVKVFVSGSSGTFKILKK
;
A
#
# COMPACT_ATOMS: atom_id res chain seq x y z
N MET A 1 76.04 56.30 40.24
CA MET A 1 77.42 56.18 39.73
C MET A 1 77.34 55.51 38.36
N ASN A 2 77.55 56.29 37.29
CA ASN A 2 77.77 55.97 35.86
C ASN A 2 76.88 54.90 35.18
N ARG A 3 76.16 55.17 34.07
CA ARG A 3 76.50 56.01 32.90
C ARG A 3 75.22 56.40 32.11
N LYS A 4 75.19 57.63 31.60
CA LYS A 4 74.24 58.16 30.59
C LYS A 4 74.40 57.44 29.24
N THR A 5 73.39 57.46 28.35
CA THR A 5 73.34 58.30 27.11
C THR A 5 72.11 57.95 26.26
N THR A 6 71.55 58.98 25.62
CA THR A 6 70.34 59.03 24.77
C THR A 6 70.71 59.06 23.27
N HIS A 7 69.94 58.44 22.35
CA HIS A 7 69.43 59.01 21.06
C HIS A 7 69.09 57.96 19.95
N ARG A 8 67.86 58.09 19.42
CA ARG A 8 67.34 58.00 18.03
C ARG A 8 68.03 57.11 16.98
N LEU A 9 67.25 56.27 16.27
CA LEU A 9 67.02 56.43 14.82
C LEU A 9 65.87 55.53 14.29
N LEU A 10 65.01 56.16 13.49
CA LEU A 10 64.01 55.60 12.55
C LEU A 10 64.75 54.93 11.36
N ILE A 11 64.20 53.88 10.72
CA ILE A 11 64.16 53.65 9.26
C ILE A 11 63.62 52.24 8.88
N VAL A 12 62.47 52.29 8.20
CA VAL A 12 62.06 51.60 6.95
C VAL A 12 62.05 50.06 6.82
N PHE A 13 60.83 49.60 6.50
CA PHE A 13 60.41 48.34 5.87
C PHE A 13 61.43 47.62 4.97
N PHE A 14 61.56 46.30 5.16
CA PHE A 14 61.77 45.33 4.09
C PHE A 14 61.02 44.03 4.44
N PHE A 15 60.04 43.65 3.61
CA PHE A 15 59.40 42.34 3.65
C PHE A 15 60.36 41.28 3.11
N VAL A 16 60.65 40.23 3.88
CA VAL A 16 60.92 38.88 3.33
C VAL A 16 60.39 37.82 4.32
N PHE A 17 59.54 36.95 3.80
CA PHE A 17 58.96 35.76 4.42
C PHE A 17 60.02 34.72 4.82
N SER A 18 59.92 34.13 6.02
CA SER A 18 60.05 32.67 6.26
C SER A 18 60.09 32.37 7.76
N GLY A 19 59.34 31.35 8.16
CA GLY A 19 58.78 31.20 9.49
C GLY A 19 59.73 30.76 10.60
N LEU A 20 59.24 30.94 11.82
CA LEU A 20 59.20 29.90 12.85
C LEU A 20 58.19 30.34 13.91
N ILE A 21 57.24 29.44 14.13
CA ILE A 21 56.10 29.53 15.04
C ILE A 21 56.60 29.54 16.48
N GLN A 22 56.08 30.46 17.29
CA GLN A 22 55.84 30.17 18.70
C GLN A 22 54.52 30.85 19.12
N VAL A 23 53.45 30.14 18.82
CA VAL A 23 52.11 30.32 19.39
C VAL A 23 52.22 30.17 20.90
N TYR A 24 51.73 31.16 21.64
CA TYR A 24 51.41 31.01 23.06
C TYR A 24 49.94 31.37 23.28
N ALA A 25 49.20 30.36 23.72
CA ALA A 25 47.92 30.39 24.43
C ALA A 25 46.69 30.98 23.70
N GLU A 26 46.16 30.21 22.75
CA GLU A 26 44.71 30.07 22.55
C GLU A 26 44.39 28.57 22.45
N GLU A 27 44.59 27.84 23.55
CA GLU A 27 43.98 26.50 23.68
C GLU A 27 42.55 26.69 24.16
N ILE A 28 41.68 26.83 23.15
CA ILE A 28 40.30 26.36 23.06
C ILE A 28 39.59 26.23 24.41
N ASN A 29 38.80 27.25 24.76
CA ASN A 29 37.55 27.00 25.47
C ASN A 29 36.69 26.18 24.50
N ASN A 30 36.93 24.86 24.44
CA ASN A 30 36.11 23.95 23.67
C ASN A 30 34.84 23.89 24.49
N SER A 31 33.93 24.81 24.19
CA SER A 31 32.58 24.83 24.73
C SER A 31 31.98 23.50 24.34
N ILE A 32 32.05 22.57 25.27
CA ILE A 32 31.34 21.31 25.23
C ILE A 32 29.86 21.72 25.11
N ALA A 33 29.26 21.43 23.95
CA ALA A 33 27.89 21.78 23.65
C ALA A 33 27.06 20.50 23.67
N PRO A 34 25.81 20.57 24.17
CA PRO A 34 24.91 19.44 24.14
C PRO A 34 24.70 18.93 22.70
N PRO A 35 24.27 17.67 22.53
CA PRO A 35 23.96 17.12 21.22
C PRO A 35 22.91 17.97 20.50
N THR A 36 22.90 17.94 19.17
CA THR A 36 21.99 18.81 18.39
C THR A 36 20.52 18.57 18.69
N ASN A 37 20.16 17.37 19.14
CA ASN A 37 18.82 16.95 19.49
C ASN A 37 18.58 16.91 21.00
N ASP A 38 19.31 17.71 21.78
CA ASP A 38 19.11 17.88 23.22
C ASP A 38 17.68 18.31 23.54
N ASP A 39 17.15 19.26 22.76
CA ASP A 39 15.78 19.73 22.88
C ASP A 39 14.86 19.12 21.81
N CYS A 40 13.59 18.89 22.18
CA CYS A 40 12.56 18.39 21.26
C CYS A 40 12.46 19.18 19.94
N VAL A 41 12.62 20.50 19.99
CA VAL A 41 12.51 21.35 18.79
C VAL A 41 13.49 20.95 17.69
N ASN A 42 14.62 20.34 18.08
CA ASN A 42 15.66 19.84 17.19
C ASN A 42 15.68 18.30 17.09
N ALA A 43 14.60 17.62 17.49
CA ALA A 43 14.50 16.17 17.44
C ALA A 43 14.88 15.63 16.05
N ILE A 44 15.80 14.66 16.03
CA ILE A 44 16.25 14.02 14.79
C ILE A 44 15.13 13.16 14.23
N THR A 45 14.81 13.34 12.94
CA THR A 45 13.82 12.53 12.25
C THR A 45 14.38 11.15 11.95
N LEU A 46 13.74 10.11 12.47
CA LEU A 46 14.01 8.72 12.14
C LEU A 46 13.28 8.32 10.86
N THR A 47 13.95 7.52 10.03
CA THR A 47 13.34 6.83 8.90
C THR A 47 12.62 5.58 9.40
N VAL A 48 11.33 5.43 9.10
CA VAL A 48 10.59 4.20 9.39
C VAL A 48 11.02 3.11 8.42
N ASN A 49 11.59 2.04 8.97
CA ASN A 49 11.94 0.84 8.21
C ASN A 49 10.66 0.10 7.76
N PRO A 50 10.68 -0.52 6.56
CA PRO A 50 9.52 -1.26 6.02
C PRO A 50 9.29 -2.61 6.72
N ASP A 51 10.14 -2.94 7.67
CA ASP A 51 10.11 -4.12 8.51
C ASP A 51 10.68 -3.77 9.91
N TYR A 52 10.83 -4.77 10.77
CA TYR A 52 11.39 -4.63 12.11
C TYR A 52 12.89 -4.94 12.21
N LEU A 53 13.63 -4.94 11.09
CA LEU A 53 15.03 -5.41 11.05
C LEU A 53 16.07 -4.30 11.20
N CYS A 54 15.66 -3.06 11.50
CA CYS A 54 16.55 -1.91 11.66
C CYS A 54 17.56 -1.72 10.50
N GLY A 55 17.11 -1.90 9.25
CA GLY A 55 17.98 -1.71 8.07
C GLY A 55 18.58 -0.29 7.97
N THR A 56 17.85 0.70 8.47
CA THR A 56 18.31 2.08 8.70
C THR A 56 18.30 2.37 10.20
N ILE A 57 19.43 2.85 10.71
CA ILE A 57 19.63 3.25 12.10
C ILE A 57 20.06 4.72 12.17
N THR A 58 19.86 5.34 13.33
CA THR A 58 20.35 6.69 13.66
C THR A 58 21.13 6.63 14.96
N SER A 59 22.34 7.17 14.99
CA SER A 59 23.14 7.20 16.22
C SER A 59 22.72 8.35 17.14
N GLY A 60 22.72 8.08 18.45
CA GLY A 60 22.44 9.02 19.53
C GLY A 60 23.56 9.06 20.57
N THR A 61 23.61 10.15 21.33
CA THR A 61 24.55 10.33 22.43
C THR A 61 23.91 11.14 23.54
N LEU A 62 24.10 10.72 24.79
CA LEU A 62 23.74 11.48 26.00
C LEU A 62 24.93 12.28 26.54
N LEU A 63 26.09 12.19 25.88
CA LEU A 63 27.26 12.99 26.24
C LEU A 63 26.92 14.47 26.19
N ASP A 64 27.00 15.11 27.36
CA ASP A 64 26.69 16.53 27.60
C ASP A 64 25.24 16.94 27.31
N ALA A 65 24.34 15.96 27.19
CA ALA A 65 22.90 16.22 27.12
C ALA A 65 22.40 16.86 28.43
N THR A 66 21.37 17.68 28.31
CA THR A 66 20.79 18.47 29.39
C THR A 66 19.29 18.20 29.53
N PRO A 67 18.67 18.51 30.68
CA PRO A 67 17.23 18.27 30.82
C PRO A 67 16.44 19.24 29.95
N SER A 68 15.60 18.71 29.04
CA SER A 68 14.68 19.50 28.19
C SER A 68 13.55 20.19 28.96
N GLY A 69 13.39 19.94 30.26
CA GLY A 69 12.35 20.56 31.10
C GLY A 69 10.92 20.03 30.88
N VAL A 70 10.73 19.06 29.97
CA VAL A 70 9.43 18.40 29.77
C VAL A 70 9.08 17.59 31.02
N GLY A 71 7.91 17.91 31.59
CA GLY A 71 7.44 17.49 32.90
C GLY A 71 7.31 15.98 33.09
N THR A 72 7.34 15.58 34.38
CA THR A 72 7.30 14.26 35.02
C THR A 72 7.05 13.04 34.12
N ASP A 73 7.78 11.94 34.36
CA ASP A 73 7.64 10.60 33.73
C ASP A 73 6.28 9.90 34.05
N GLY A 74 5.16 10.62 33.91
CA GLY A 74 3.79 10.21 34.21
C GLY A 74 3.30 10.66 35.60
N TYR A 75 2.16 11.36 35.65
CA TYR A 75 1.35 11.44 36.87
C TYR A 75 0.27 10.36 36.84
N LEU A 76 0.29 9.46 37.83
CA LEU A 76 -0.72 8.45 38.17
C LEU A 76 -1.30 7.63 36.99
N GLY A 77 -0.51 6.69 36.46
CA GLY A 77 -1.06 5.44 35.92
C GLY A 77 -0.53 4.94 34.56
N SER A 78 0.13 5.78 33.75
CA SER A 78 0.65 5.35 32.43
C SER A 78 2.13 4.99 32.43
N CYS A 79 2.91 5.65 33.28
CA CYS A 79 4.34 5.40 33.48
C CYS A 79 4.58 5.49 34.99
N ASN A 80 5.03 4.38 35.60
CA ASN A 80 4.99 4.22 37.06
C ASN A 80 6.25 4.72 37.77
N ASP A 81 7.28 5.13 37.04
CA ASP A 81 8.57 5.57 37.56
C ASP A 81 8.74 7.08 37.41
N ALA A 82 8.00 7.86 38.20
CA ALA A 82 8.09 9.31 38.18
C ALA A 82 9.36 9.81 38.91
N ASP A 83 10.24 10.52 38.19
CA ASP A 83 10.32 12.00 38.27
C ASP A 83 11.73 12.62 38.39
N THR A 84 12.83 11.85 38.29
CA THR A 84 14.16 12.46 38.55
C THR A 84 15.32 11.99 37.67
N LYS A 85 15.04 11.21 36.61
CA LYS A 85 16.12 10.56 35.84
C LYS A 85 16.44 11.23 34.51
N ALA A 86 15.46 11.87 33.86
CA ALA A 86 15.67 12.58 32.59
C ALA A 86 16.45 13.89 32.76
N ASN A 87 17.72 13.79 33.17
CA ASN A 87 18.66 14.89 33.36
C ASN A 87 19.61 15.09 32.17
N ASP A 88 19.53 14.19 31.20
CA ASP A 88 20.48 13.98 30.10
C ASP A 88 19.73 13.51 28.83
N ASP A 89 18.56 14.08 28.55
CA ASP A 89 17.66 13.58 27.52
C ASP A 89 17.95 14.10 26.11
N VAL A 90 17.67 13.26 25.11
CA VAL A 90 17.75 13.61 23.70
C VAL A 90 16.50 13.14 22.96
N TRP A 91 16.19 13.81 21.86
CA TRP A 91 14.93 13.66 21.15
C TRP A 91 15.09 13.14 19.73
N PHE A 92 14.20 12.22 19.39
CA PHE A 92 13.98 11.74 18.04
C PHE A 92 12.50 11.90 17.68
N LYS A 93 12.18 11.81 16.40
CA LYS A 93 10.78 11.82 15.95
C LYS A 93 10.59 10.97 14.70
N PHE A 94 9.39 10.45 14.50
CA PHE A 94 9.01 9.80 13.25
C PHE A 94 7.57 10.13 12.90
N VAL A 95 7.24 10.04 11.61
CA VAL A 95 5.84 10.12 11.15
C VAL A 95 5.32 8.70 11.05
N ALA A 96 4.21 8.39 11.72
CA ALA A 96 3.63 7.07 11.68
C ALA A 96 3.15 6.73 10.26
N THR A 97 3.75 5.70 9.65
CA THR A 97 3.30 5.10 8.38
C THR A 97 2.19 4.09 8.60
N GLN A 98 2.15 3.48 9.79
CA GLN A 98 1.16 2.50 10.24
C GLN A 98 0.64 2.80 11.64
N THR A 99 -0.41 2.09 12.03
CA THR A 99 -1.00 2.17 13.38
C THR A 99 -0.17 1.42 14.43
N SER A 100 0.83 0.64 14.01
CA SER A 100 1.75 -0.10 14.87
C SER A 100 3.19 0.05 14.38
N HIS A 101 4.11 0.30 15.32
CA HIS A 101 5.55 0.44 15.07
C HIS A 101 6.34 -0.25 16.17
N LYS A 102 7.56 -0.67 15.85
CA LYS A 102 8.54 -1.11 16.83
C LYS A 102 9.68 -0.12 16.89
N ILE A 103 10.13 0.20 18.10
CA ILE A 103 11.35 0.97 18.33
C ILE A 103 12.36 0.07 19.01
N GLU A 104 13.59 0.11 18.49
CA GLU A 104 14.73 -0.61 19.07
C GLU A 104 15.90 0.36 19.27
N ILE A 105 16.48 0.30 20.46
CA ILE A 105 17.72 0.96 20.83
C ILE A 105 18.78 -0.13 21.03
N SER A 106 19.91 0.02 20.36
CA SER A 106 20.98 -0.98 20.30
C SER A 106 22.35 -0.32 20.38
N ASN A 107 23.42 -1.13 20.36
CA ASN A 107 24.82 -0.66 20.40
C ASN A 107 25.11 0.32 21.55
N ILE A 108 24.51 0.06 22.72
CA ILE A 108 24.62 0.93 23.89
C ILE A 108 26.00 0.77 24.51
N LEU A 109 26.76 1.86 24.57
CA LEU A 109 28.11 1.95 25.12
C LEU A 109 28.19 3.15 26.07
N GLY A 110 29.13 3.13 27.02
CA GLY A 110 29.29 4.21 28.01
C GLY A 110 28.46 3.96 29.28
N THR A 111 28.20 5.02 30.04
CA THR A 111 27.46 4.95 31.30
C THR A 111 26.48 6.12 31.43
N PRO A 112 25.22 5.89 31.86
CA PRO A 112 24.60 4.58 32.15
C PRO A 112 24.27 3.78 30.87
N ASN A 113 24.35 2.45 30.94
CA ASN A 113 23.98 1.59 29.80
C ASN A 113 22.51 1.12 29.84
N ASP A 114 21.77 1.58 30.83
CA ASP A 114 20.34 1.35 31.06
C ASP A 114 19.62 2.65 30.67
N LEU A 115 18.78 2.57 29.64
CA LEU A 115 18.13 3.73 29.03
C LEU A 115 16.61 3.65 29.24
N TYR A 116 16.02 4.82 29.47
CA TYR A 116 14.57 4.95 29.57
C TYR A 116 14.03 5.76 28.39
N VAL A 117 12.84 5.39 27.94
CA VAL A 117 12.21 6.00 26.77
C VAL A 117 10.82 6.52 27.11
N ASN A 118 10.50 7.71 26.60
CA ASN A 118 9.14 8.22 26.56
C ASN A 118 8.73 8.48 25.11
N VAL A 119 7.45 8.22 24.80
CA VAL A 119 6.86 8.54 23.51
C VAL A 119 5.71 9.52 23.69
N PHE A 120 5.71 10.60 22.92
CA PHE A 120 4.67 11.64 22.93
C PHE A 120 4.01 11.75 21.55
N ASP A 121 2.69 11.96 21.52
CA ASP A 121 1.95 12.24 20.29
C ASP A 121 1.98 13.75 20.00
N GLY A 122 2.74 14.16 18.96
CA GLY A 122 2.79 15.55 18.51
C GLY A 122 1.67 15.93 17.54
N GLY A 123 0.78 14.99 17.22
CA GLY A 123 -0.33 15.13 16.30
C GLY A 123 0.11 15.37 14.85
N ALA A 124 -0.87 15.67 13.99
CA ALA A 124 -0.63 16.02 12.59
C ALA A 124 0.20 17.31 12.42
N SER A 125 0.25 18.17 13.44
CA SER A 125 1.04 19.40 13.44
C SER A 125 2.52 19.19 13.79
N GLY A 126 2.87 18.04 14.39
CA GLY A 126 4.23 17.79 14.90
C GLY A 126 4.67 18.76 15.99
N SER A 127 3.78 19.06 16.94
CA SER A 127 4.07 19.96 18.06
C SER A 127 4.89 19.22 19.12
N CYS A 128 5.96 19.85 19.61
CA CYS A 128 6.71 19.32 20.75
C CYS A 128 5.85 19.24 22.01
N PRO A 129 6.06 18.24 22.88
CA PRO A 129 5.42 18.21 24.18
C PRO A 129 5.88 19.40 25.02
N SER A 130 4.94 19.92 25.80
CA SER A 130 5.10 20.92 26.83
C SER A 130 5.12 20.29 28.21
N ASP A 131 5.44 21.06 29.25
CA ASP A 131 5.54 20.58 30.63
C ASP A 131 4.25 19.97 31.20
N SER A 132 3.10 20.22 30.56
CA SER A 132 1.80 19.65 30.93
C SER A 132 1.41 18.41 30.12
N ASP A 133 2.19 18.05 29.11
CA ASP A 133 1.92 16.89 28.27
C ASP A 133 2.48 15.63 28.92
N PHE A 134 1.72 14.54 28.82
CA PHE A 134 2.12 13.25 29.35
C PHE A 134 2.54 12.34 28.20
N PRO A 135 3.57 11.50 28.39
CA PRO A 135 3.90 10.50 27.40
C PRO A 135 2.73 9.52 27.23
N MET A 136 2.45 9.17 25.99
CA MET A 136 1.47 8.14 25.66
C MET A 136 2.01 6.73 25.95
N TYR A 137 3.33 6.58 26.03
CA TYR A 137 4.01 5.33 26.29
C TYR A 137 5.37 5.58 26.96
N CYS A 138 5.76 4.68 27.87
CA CYS A 138 7.10 4.65 28.43
C CYS A 138 7.68 3.23 28.34
N SER A 139 8.99 3.15 28.15
CA SER A 139 9.69 1.89 28.02
C SER A 139 10.96 1.86 28.87
N ASP A 140 11.11 0.75 29.58
CA ASP A 140 12.31 0.29 30.31
C ASP A 140 12.74 -1.13 29.83
N PRO A 141 12.26 -1.56 28.67
CA PRO A 141 13.15 -2.27 27.74
C PRO A 141 13.54 -1.38 26.56
N GLU A 142 14.76 -1.55 26.06
CA GLU A 142 15.27 -0.87 24.86
C GLU A 142 14.71 -1.43 23.55
N ASN A 143 13.69 -2.28 23.62
CA ASN A 143 12.92 -2.78 22.48
C ASN A 143 11.45 -2.88 22.87
N PHE A 144 10.58 -2.16 22.16
CA PHE A 144 9.15 -2.09 22.50
C PHE A 144 8.27 -1.81 21.28
N ASP A 145 7.02 -2.27 21.39
CA ASP A 145 5.98 -2.08 20.38
C ASP A 145 5.05 -0.92 20.77
N LEU A 146 4.75 -0.07 19.79
CA LEU A 146 3.74 0.97 19.85
C LEU A 146 2.53 0.53 19.04
N ALA A 147 1.33 0.76 19.57
CA ALA A 147 0.08 0.42 18.89
C ALA A 147 -0.92 1.57 18.98
N SER A 148 -1.98 1.51 18.16
CA SER A 148 -3.03 2.54 18.09
C SER A 148 -2.52 3.93 17.70
N LEU A 149 -1.43 4.00 16.93
CA LEU A 149 -0.95 5.27 16.37
C LEU A 149 -1.86 5.75 15.25
N THR A 150 -1.92 7.07 15.05
CA THR A 150 -2.62 7.69 13.93
C THR A 150 -1.65 7.88 12.76
N VAL A 151 -1.93 7.22 11.64
CA VAL A 151 -1.11 7.35 10.42
C VAL A 151 -1.04 8.81 9.97
N GLY A 152 0.17 9.29 9.71
CA GLY A 152 0.45 10.68 9.34
C GLY A 152 0.73 11.63 10.51
N ASN A 153 0.46 11.23 11.77
CA ASN A 153 0.90 12.01 12.93
C ASN A 153 2.40 11.86 13.17
N THR A 154 3.00 12.89 13.78
CA THR A 154 4.39 12.84 14.25
C THR A 154 4.44 12.41 15.71
N TYR A 155 5.26 11.40 16.00
CA TYR A 155 5.53 10.92 17.34
C TYR A 155 6.95 11.27 17.75
N PHE A 156 7.11 11.79 18.96
CA PHE A 156 8.40 12.15 19.54
C PHE A 156 8.87 11.08 20.50
N VAL A 157 10.15 10.70 20.40
CA VAL A 157 10.80 9.68 21.22
C VAL A 157 11.90 10.37 22.02
N ARG A 158 11.68 10.53 23.32
CA ARG A 158 12.65 11.05 24.28
C ARG A 158 13.44 9.87 24.84
N VAL A 159 14.76 9.92 24.77
CA VAL A 159 15.66 8.89 25.29
C VAL A 159 16.59 9.53 26.31
N TYR A 160 16.74 8.92 27.49
CA TYR A 160 17.60 9.41 28.55
C TYR A 160 18.17 8.28 29.40
N GLY A 161 19.18 8.59 30.22
CA GLY A 161 19.78 7.59 31.10
C GLY A 161 18.79 7.20 32.21
N ASN A 162 18.65 5.91 32.50
CA ASN A 162 17.81 5.43 33.60
C ASN A 162 18.48 5.65 34.99
N SER A 163 19.12 6.81 35.18
CA SER A 163 19.95 7.17 36.33
C SER A 163 19.75 8.65 36.69
N ALA A 164 19.69 8.95 38.00
CA ALA A 164 19.70 10.33 38.48
C ALA A 164 21.12 10.95 38.54
N SER A 165 22.15 10.21 38.12
CA SER A 165 23.53 10.69 38.11
C SER A 165 23.80 11.52 36.86
N THR A 166 24.42 12.69 37.03
CA THR A 166 24.80 13.56 35.92
C THR A 166 26.06 13.07 35.21
N GLY A 167 26.28 13.52 33.98
CA GLY A 167 27.50 13.25 33.22
C GLY A 167 27.46 11.92 32.49
N ALA A 168 26.30 11.59 31.92
CA ALA A 168 26.17 10.45 31.04
C ALA A 168 27.14 10.55 29.87
N THR A 169 27.68 9.41 29.47
CA THR A 169 28.60 9.26 28.34
C THR A 169 28.04 8.32 27.28
N THR A 170 26.76 8.01 27.41
CA THR A 170 26.13 6.91 26.69
C THR A 170 25.98 7.23 25.23
N THR A 171 26.40 6.32 24.37
CA THR A 171 26.11 6.34 22.93
C THR A 171 25.29 5.12 22.58
N PHE A 172 24.40 5.25 21.60
CA PHE A 172 23.51 4.19 21.16
C PHE A 172 23.11 4.38 19.70
N ASP A 173 22.49 3.36 19.11
CA ASP A 173 21.78 3.48 17.85
C ASP A 173 20.29 3.26 18.09
N ILE A 174 19.44 4.01 17.40
CA ILE A 174 17.98 3.89 17.45
C ILE A 174 17.41 3.64 16.05
N CYS A 175 16.39 2.80 15.98
CA CYS A 175 15.64 2.50 14.78
C CYS A 175 14.15 2.46 15.10
N VAL A 176 13.32 2.80 14.10
CA VAL A 176 11.87 2.53 14.13
C VAL A 176 11.50 1.73 12.89
N GLY A 177 10.58 0.78 13.03
CA GLY A 177 10.10 -0.06 11.94
C GLY A 177 8.60 -0.32 12.03
N SER A 178 7.98 -0.63 10.90
CA SER A 178 6.56 -1.02 10.81
C SER A 178 6.41 -2.14 9.80
N MET A 179 5.47 -3.06 10.00
CA MET A 179 5.07 -4.00 8.95
C MET A 179 4.20 -3.29 7.90
N PRO A 180 4.26 -3.66 6.62
CA PRO A 180 3.34 -3.10 5.62
C PRO A 180 1.88 -3.37 6.04
N SER A 181 1.00 -2.43 5.72
CA SER A 181 -0.43 -2.57 5.98
C SER A 181 -1.00 -3.58 5.01
N ALA A 182 -2.01 -4.31 5.48
CA ALA A 182 -2.82 -5.14 4.61
C ALA A 182 -3.30 -4.33 3.38
N PRO A 183 -3.34 -4.96 2.20
CA PRO A 183 -3.91 -4.34 0.99
C PRO A 183 -5.32 -3.80 1.24
N ALA A 184 -5.71 -2.74 0.54
CA ALA A 184 -7.04 -2.13 0.74
C ALA A 184 -8.21 -3.10 0.48
N ASN A 185 -7.97 -4.12 -0.35
CA ASN A 185 -8.90 -5.17 -0.71
C ASN A 185 -8.58 -6.51 -0.03
N ASP A 186 -7.91 -6.48 1.11
CA ASP A 186 -7.68 -7.65 1.96
C ASP A 186 -9.02 -8.24 2.42
N GLU A 187 -9.93 -7.42 2.93
CA GLU A 187 -11.27 -7.85 3.33
C GLU A 187 -12.23 -7.92 2.14
N CYS A 188 -13.04 -8.98 2.04
CA CYS A 188 -14.06 -9.14 0.99
C CYS A 188 -15.02 -7.95 0.89
N ALA A 189 -15.39 -7.35 2.03
CA ALA A 189 -16.28 -6.18 2.05
C ALA A 189 -15.70 -4.99 1.26
N ASN A 190 -14.37 -4.93 1.14
CA ASN A 190 -13.62 -3.91 0.42
C ASN A 190 -13.09 -4.41 -0.93
N ALA A 191 -13.63 -5.52 -1.47
CA ALA A 191 -13.21 -6.08 -2.76
C ALA A 191 -13.13 -5.00 -3.85
N THR A 192 -11.97 -4.94 -4.51
CA THR A 192 -11.70 -3.96 -5.57
C THR A 192 -12.68 -4.13 -6.72
N GLU A 193 -13.40 -3.07 -7.08
CA GLU A 193 -14.37 -3.10 -8.17
C GLU A 193 -13.69 -3.01 -9.53
N ILE A 194 -13.96 -4.00 -10.39
CA ILE A 194 -13.49 -4.03 -11.78
C ILE A 194 -14.59 -3.45 -12.67
N SER A 195 -14.46 -2.17 -13.00
CA SER A 195 -15.48 -1.41 -13.75
C SER A 195 -15.44 -1.63 -15.27
N SER A 196 -14.39 -2.26 -15.81
CA SER A 196 -14.24 -2.52 -17.24
C SER A 196 -13.28 -3.66 -17.52
N LEU A 197 -13.58 -4.45 -18.56
CA LEU A 197 -12.71 -5.50 -19.07
C LEU A 197 -12.18 -5.12 -20.47
N PRO A 198 -10.92 -5.47 -20.82
CA PRO A 198 -9.95 -6.19 -19.99
C PRO A 198 -9.42 -5.34 -18.84
N HIS A 199 -9.08 -5.99 -17.74
CA HIS A 199 -8.45 -5.40 -16.56
C HIS A 199 -7.12 -6.10 -16.29
N ASN A 200 -6.06 -5.32 -16.11
CA ASN A 200 -4.72 -5.83 -15.80
C ASN A 200 -4.14 -5.01 -14.66
N VAL A 201 -3.66 -5.66 -13.60
CA VAL A 201 -3.05 -5.01 -12.45
C VAL A 201 -1.94 -5.86 -11.85
N SER A 202 -0.89 -5.21 -11.35
CA SER A 202 0.13 -5.83 -10.51
C SER A 202 -0.12 -5.40 -9.08
N LEU A 203 -0.20 -6.35 -8.15
CA LEU A 203 -0.47 -6.10 -6.73
C LEU A 203 0.53 -6.86 -5.87
N ASP A 204 0.89 -6.28 -4.73
CA ASP A 204 1.60 -6.96 -3.66
C ASP A 204 0.61 -7.37 -2.56
N ALA A 205 0.36 -8.67 -2.42
CA ALA A 205 -0.48 -9.23 -1.36
C ALA A 205 0.34 -9.73 -0.15
N SER A 206 1.65 -9.48 -0.06
CA SER A 206 2.49 -10.01 1.03
C SER A 206 2.07 -9.60 2.45
N ALA A 207 1.28 -8.54 2.58
CA ALA A 207 0.72 -8.10 3.86
C ALA A 207 -0.75 -8.47 4.04
N ALA A 208 -1.33 -9.24 3.12
CA ALA A 208 -2.68 -9.77 3.27
C ALA A 208 -2.78 -10.58 4.57
N THR A 209 -3.95 -10.52 5.19
CA THR A 209 -4.21 -11.20 6.46
C THR A 209 -5.28 -12.26 6.25
N ASN A 210 -5.37 -13.23 7.14
CA ASN A 210 -6.42 -14.25 7.07
C ASN A 210 -7.81 -13.71 7.51
N ASN A 211 -8.00 -12.40 7.70
CA ASN A 211 -9.29 -11.74 7.99
C ASN A 211 -10.28 -12.59 8.82
N SER A 212 -11.35 -13.08 8.19
CA SER A 212 -12.41 -13.89 8.83
C SER A 212 -12.14 -15.40 8.83
N GLY A 213 -10.97 -15.83 8.37
CA GLY A 213 -10.53 -17.21 8.23
C GLY A 213 -10.68 -17.76 6.82
N PHE A 214 -10.22 -18.99 6.62
CA PHE A 214 -10.27 -19.67 5.33
C PHE A 214 -11.67 -19.76 4.71
N ILE A 215 -11.75 -19.58 3.40
CA ILE A 215 -12.99 -19.72 2.63
C ILE A 215 -13.17 -21.20 2.26
N THR A 216 -14.15 -21.85 2.89
CA THR A 216 -14.45 -23.29 2.74
C THR A 216 -15.78 -23.54 2.04
N THR A 217 -15.91 -23.01 0.82
CA THR A 217 -17.17 -23.06 0.06
C THR A 217 -17.26 -24.34 -0.77
N SER A 218 -18.30 -25.15 -0.53
CA SER A 218 -18.53 -26.39 -1.29
C SER A 218 -18.55 -26.14 -2.80
N GLY A 219 -17.74 -26.92 -3.53
CA GLY A 219 -17.61 -26.85 -4.99
C GLY A 219 -16.32 -26.19 -5.47
N CYS A 220 -15.67 -25.40 -4.62
CA CYS A 220 -14.35 -24.82 -4.84
C CYS A 220 -13.36 -25.44 -3.84
N MET A 221 -12.08 -25.26 -4.08
CA MET A 221 -11.00 -25.51 -3.13
C MET A 221 -11.12 -24.58 -1.93
N ASP A 222 -10.53 -25.03 -0.83
CA ASP A 222 -10.32 -24.17 0.33
C ASP A 222 -9.14 -23.24 0.04
N ILE A 223 -9.32 -21.95 0.32
CA ILE A 223 -8.34 -20.90 0.05
C ILE A 223 -8.26 -19.96 1.25
N ASN A 224 -7.07 -19.43 1.51
CA ASN A 224 -6.87 -18.35 2.47
C ASN A 224 -7.70 -17.13 2.08
N ASP A 225 -8.12 -16.35 3.07
CA ASP A 225 -8.85 -15.10 2.85
C ASP A 225 -7.87 -14.01 2.37
N GLY A 226 -7.28 -14.21 1.19
CA GLY A 226 -6.32 -13.28 0.57
C GLY A 226 -7.00 -12.03 0.00
N VAL A 227 -6.51 -11.52 -1.13
CA VAL A 227 -7.04 -10.27 -1.69
C VAL A 227 -8.26 -10.49 -2.58
N TRP A 228 -9.19 -9.53 -2.56
CA TRP A 228 -10.49 -9.64 -3.22
C TRP A 228 -10.70 -8.65 -4.36
N PHE A 229 -11.39 -9.12 -5.39
CA PHE A 229 -11.91 -8.32 -6.48
C PHE A 229 -13.38 -8.66 -6.73
N LYS A 230 -14.12 -7.76 -7.37
CA LYS A 230 -15.48 -8.03 -7.83
C LYS A 230 -15.71 -7.50 -9.23
N VAL A 231 -16.45 -8.24 -10.04
CA VAL A 231 -16.79 -7.89 -11.41
C VAL A 231 -18.27 -8.17 -11.68
N GLU A 232 -18.95 -7.27 -12.40
CA GLU A 232 -20.30 -7.52 -12.90
C GLU A 232 -20.21 -8.37 -14.18
N GLY A 233 -20.94 -9.48 -14.23
CA GLY A 233 -21.02 -10.31 -15.41
C GLY A 233 -21.62 -9.54 -16.59
N ASP A 234 -21.12 -9.81 -17.79
CA ASP A 234 -21.58 -9.19 -19.03
C ASP A 234 -22.38 -10.16 -19.92
N GLY A 235 -22.52 -11.42 -19.51
CA GLY A 235 -23.14 -12.49 -20.29
C GLY A 235 -22.18 -13.25 -21.20
N GLY A 236 -20.89 -12.90 -21.18
CA GLY A 236 -19.80 -13.56 -21.88
C GLY A 236 -19.05 -14.57 -21.01
N LEU A 237 -18.02 -15.18 -21.60
CA LEU A 237 -17.07 -16.02 -20.90
C LEU A 237 -15.98 -15.13 -20.29
N ILE A 238 -15.98 -15.00 -18.96
CA ILE A 238 -14.94 -14.28 -18.22
C ILE A 238 -13.76 -15.23 -18.00
N SER A 239 -12.56 -14.76 -18.32
CA SER A 239 -11.30 -15.49 -18.11
C SER A 239 -10.40 -14.70 -17.16
N ILE A 240 -9.84 -15.39 -16.17
CA ILE A 240 -8.98 -14.81 -15.13
C ILE A 240 -7.65 -15.55 -15.16
N THR A 241 -6.54 -14.81 -15.06
CA THR A 241 -5.22 -15.39 -14.78
C THR A 241 -4.51 -14.60 -13.69
N ALA A 242 -3.85 -15.30 -12.77
CA ALA A 242 -2.98 -14.73 -11.74
C ALA A 242 -1.58 -15.31 -11.88
N ALA A 243 -0.59 -14.46 -12.16
CA ALA A 243 0.80 -14.86 -12.34
C ALA A 243 1.62 -14.42 -11.11
N PRO A 244 1.99 -15.33 -10.19
CA PRO A 244 2.73 -14.99 -8.98
C PRO A 244 4.22 -14.88 -9.26
N THR A 245 4.95 -14.06 -8.49
CA THR A 245 6.42 -13.96 -8.62
C THR A 245 7.15 -15.12 -7.96
N SER A 246 6.70 -15.55 -6.78
CA SER A 246 7.44 -16.51 -5.93
C SER A 246 6.61 -17.13 -4.81
N TRP A 247 5.31 -17.35 -5.04
CA TRP A 247 4.40 -17.98 -4.08
C TRP A 247 3.39 -18.86 -4.80
N ASP A 248 2.71 -19.73 -4.05
CA ASP A 248 1.70 -20.65 -4.58
C ASP A 248 0.35 -19.93 -4.57
N VAL A 249 -0.11 -19.48 -5.74
CA VAL A 249 -1.34 -18.70 -5.86
C VAL A 249 -2.51 -19.62 -6.16
N GLY A 250 -3.64 -19.34 -5.53
CA GLY A 250 -4.93 -19.90 -5.87
C GLY A 250 -5.89 -18.82 -6.36
N ILE A 251 -6.83 -19.18 -7.23
CA ILE A 251 -7.94 -18.32 -7.63
C ILE A 251 -9.25 -19.04 -7.33
N ALA A 252 -10.18 -18.38 -6.66
CA ALA A 252 -11.53 -18.89 -6.50
C ALA A 252 -12.56 -17.81 -6.82
N VAL A 253 -13.59 -18.17 -7.58
CA VAL A 253 -14.68 -17.30 -8.01
C VAL A 253 -15.98 -17.72 -7.36
N TYR A 254 -16.70 -16.74 -6.84
CA TYR A 254 -17.94 -16.94 -6.12
C TYR A 254 -19.06 -16.02 -6.62
N THR A 255 -20.30 -16.46 -6.43
CA THR A 255 -21.49 -15.60 -6.40
C THR A 255 -22.06 -15.54 -4.98
N GLY A 256 -23.01 -14.63 -4.74
CA GLY A 256 -23.63 -14.43 -3.44
C GLY A 256 -23.13 -13.16 -2.77
N SER A 257 -22.75 -13.24 -1.50
CA SER A 257 -22.21 -12.13 -0.72
C SER A 257 -21.09 -12.61 0.20
N CYS A 258 -20.22 -11.70 0.66
CA CYS A 258 -19.18 -12.01 1.63
C CYS A 258 -19.73 -12.85 2.80
N GLY A 259 -19.08 -13.99 3.08
CA GLY A 259 -19.48 -14.95 4.13
C GLY A 259 -20.64 -15.89 3.77
N SER A 260 -21.27 -15.73 2.60
CA SER A 260 -22.32 -16.63 2.08
C SER A 260 -22.16 -16.81 0.58
N PHE A 261 -21.12 -17.56 0.23
CA PHE A 261 -20.73 -17.77 -1.16
C PHE A 261 -21.30 -19.05 -1.76
N THR A 262 -21.51 -19.00 -3.06
CA THR A 262 -21.68 -20.18 -3.91
C THR A 262 -20.52 -20.22 -4.88
N CYS A 263 -19.79 -21.34 -4.90
CA CYS A 263 -18.69 -21.55 -5.82
C CYS A 263 -19.15 -21.46 -7.28
N VAL A 264 -18.34 -20.79 -8.10
CA VAL A 264 -18.53 -20.70 -9.55
C VAL A 264 -17.45 -21.49 -10.27
N GLU A 265 -16.19 -21.23 -9.95
CA GLU A 265 -15.01 -21.88 -10.54
C GLU A 265 -13.78 -21.56 -9.70
N ASP A 266 -12.76 -22.41 -9.75
CA ASP A 266 -11.47 -22.19 -9.10
C ASP A 266 -10.29 -22.69 -9.94
N SER A 267 -9.07 -22.34 -9.53
CA SER A 267 -7.83 -22.84 -10.13
C SER A 267 -6.71 -22.86 -9.10
N ASN A 268 -6.12 -24.04 -8.96
CA ASN A 268 -4.80 -24.27 -8.36
C ASN A 268 -4.19 -25.51 -9.04
N SER A 269 -3.68 -25.31 -10.25
CA SER A 269 -3.10 -26.34 -11.11
C SER A 269 -1.61 -26.54 -10.86
N GLY A 270 -0.97 -25.59 -10.20
CA GLY A 270 0.46 -25.48 -10.03
C GLY A 270 0.95 -25.63 -8.59
N THR A 271 2.16 -25.13 -8.41
CA THR A 271 2.81 -24.91 -7.12
C THR A 271 3.43 -23.51 -7.17
N ILE A 272 4.36 -23.20 -6.26
CA ILE A 272 5.08 -21.93 -6.19
C ILE A 272 5.53 -21.40 -7.56
N GLY A 273 5.10 -20.18 -7.91
CA GLY A 273 5.53 -19.47 -9.11
C GLY A 273 4.80 -19.87 -10.40
N ILE A 274 3.82 -20.76 -10.33
CA ILE A 274 3.01 -21.16 -11.48
C ILE A 274 1.83 -20.19 -11.65
N THR A 275 1.59 -19.77 -12.89
CA THR A 275 0.43 -18.95 -13.23
C THR A 275 -0.84 -19.80 -13.20
N GLU A 276 -1.82 -19.35 -12.43
CA GLU A 276 -3.15 -19.95 -12.38
C GLU A 276 -4.11 -19.26 -13.34
N GLY A 277 -5.10 -20.01 -13.83
CA GLY A 277 -6.11 -19.45 -14.70
C GLY A 277 -7.36 -20.31 -14.85
N LEU A 278 -8.50 -19.63 -14.92
CA LEU A 278 -9.82 -20.23 -15.05
C LEU A 278 -10.70 -19.44 -16.00
N SER A 279 -11.84 -20.02 -16.40
CA SER A 279 -12.86 -19.32 -17.18
C SER A 279 -14.25 -19.81 -16.84
N PHE A 280 -15.22 -18.89 -16.74
CA PHE A 280 -16.59 -19.22 -16.41
C PHE A 280 -17.59 -18.39 -17.23
N ALA A 281 -18.75 -18.98 -17.53
CA ALA A 281 -19.84 -18.28 -18.19
C ALA A 281 -20.51 -17.31 -17.20
N SER A 282 -20.43 -16.02 -17.47
CA SER A 282 -21.04 -14.98 -16.63
C SER A 282 -22.49 -14.71 -17.02
N THR A 283 -23.30 -14.25 -16.07
CA THR A 283 -24.66 -13.74 -16.33
C THR A 283 -24.66 -12.22 -16.24
N THR A 284 -25.27 -11.55 -17.22
CA THR A 284 -25.35 -10.08 -17.25
C THR A 284 -25.98 -9.54 -15.96
N GLY A 285 -25.28 -8.64 -15.27
CA GLY A 285 -25.78 -7.99 -14.04
C GLY A 285 -25.60 -8.78 -12.75
N VAL A 286 -25.01 -9.98 -12.81
CA VAL A 286 -24.65 -10.76 -11.59
C VAL A 286 -23.25 -10.37 -11.15
N THR A 287 -23.08 -10.05 -9.86
CA THR A 287 -21.76 -9.79 -9.29
C THR A 287 -21.03 -11.09 -8.96
N TYR A 288 -19.78 -11.18 -9.41
CA TYR A 288 -18.85 -12.25 -9.10
C TYR A 288 -17.74 -11.71 -8.21
N TYR A 289 -17.45 -12.42 -7.12
CA TYR A 289 -16.32 -12.15 -6.23
C TYR A 289 -15.17 -13.06 -6.61
N ILE A 290 -13.96 -12.52 -6.65
CA ILE A 290 -12.73 -13.23 -7.02
C ILE A 290 -11.80 -13.11 -5.83
N ASN A 291 -11.45 -14.23 -5.22
CA ASN A 291 -10.42 -14.30 -4.20
C ASN A 291 -9.13 -14.82 -4.82
N VAL A 292 -8.02 -14.15 -4.50
CA VAL A 292 -6.67 -14.56 -4.88
C VAL A 292 -5.85 -14.68 -3.60
N GLY A 293 -5.44 -15.89 -3.26
CA GLY A 293 -4.82 -16.21 -1.97
C GLY A 293 -4.14 -17.57 -1.98
N TYR A 294 -3.49 -17.94 -0.87
CA TYR A 294 -2.83 -19.24 -0.78
C TYR A 294 -3.86 -20.39 -0.74
N PRO A 295 -3.75 -21.43 -1.59
CA PRO A 295 -4.77 -22.47 -1.76
C PRO A 295 -4.72 -23.53 -0.64
N SER A 296 -5.14 -23.14 0.57
CA SER A 296 -5.22 -24.03 1.74
C SER A 296 -6.41 -23.72 2.62
N GLY A 297 -7.02 -24.76 3.19
CA GLY A 297 -8.07 -24.64 4.21
C GLY A 297 -7.56 -24.73 5.65
N THR A 298 -6.23 -24.81 5.85
CA THR A 298 -5.64 -25.04 7.18
C THR A 298 -4.32 -24.31 7.45
N LEU A 299 -3.58 -23.94 6.41
CA LEU A 299 -2.29 -23.25 6.52
C LEU A 299 -2.43 -21.83 6.00
N ASN A 300 -2.07 -20.86 6.84
CA ASN A 300 -2.00 -19.45 6.47
C ASN A 300 -0.55 -19.11 6.12
N GLU A 301 -0.16 -19.42 4.89
CA GLU A 301 1.13 -19.01 4.34
C GLU A 301 1.05 -17.58 3.79
N SER A 302 2.17 -16.88 3.77
CA SER A 302 2.23 -15.53 3.20
C SER A 302 1.91 -15.56 1.71
N GLU A 303 1.00 -14.68 1.28
CA GLU A 303 0.87 -14.29 -0.12
C GLU A 303 2.09 -13.47 -0.59
N GLY A 304 2.05 -12.99 -1.84
CA GLY A 304 3.12 -12.16 -2.41
C GLY A 304 2.67 -11.36 -3.63
N VAL A 305 3.65 -10.90 -4.40
CA VAL A 305 3.41 -10.13 -5.63
C VAL A 305 2.84 -11.02 -6.73
N PHE A 306 1.85 -10.52 -7.47
CA PHE A 306 1.28 -11.20 -8.63
C PHE A 306 0.70 -10.20 -9.66
N ASP A 307 0.64 -10.63 -10.91
CA ASP A 307 -0.08 -9.94 -11.98
C ASP A 307 -1.43 -10.61 -12.21
N LEU A 308 -2.51 -9.84 -12.08
CA LEU A 308 -3.88 -10.25 -12.34
C LEU A 308 -4.34 -9.73 -13.69
N VAL A 309 -4.89 -10.62 -14.52
CA VAL A 309 -5.52 -10.29 -15.79
C VAL A 309 -6.92 -10.87 -15.82
N ILE A 310 -7.90 -10.03 -16.10
CA ILE A 310 -9.31 -10.42 -16.24
C ILE A 310 -9.79 -9.92 -17.59
N THR A 311 -10.33 -10.83 -18.38
CA THR A 311 -10.87 -10.54 -19.70
C THR A 311 -12.27 -11.12 -19.82
N SER A 312 -13.04 -10.62 -20.78
CA SER A 312 -14.29 -11.25 -21.17
C SER A 312 -14.32 -11.41 -22.67
N SER A 313 -14.76 -12.58 -23.10
CA SER A 313 -15.24 -12.80 -24.45
C SER A 313 -16.77 -12.89 -24.38
N THR A 314 -17.44 -11.77 -24.61
CA THR A 314 -18.81 -11.85 -25.13
C THR A 314 -18.72 -12.60 -26.44
N LEU A 315 -19.54 -13.65 -26.66
CA LEU A 315 -19.56 -14.43 -27.90
C LEU A 315 -19.22 -13.53 -29.10
N SER A 316 -18.05 -13.79 -29.69
CA SER A 316 -17.41 -12.86 -30.61
C SER A 316 -18.22 -12.80 -31.89
N ILE A 317 -18.20 -11.63 -32.54
CA ILE A 317 -18.57 -11.49 -33.96
C ILE A 317 -17.96 -12.62 -34.79
N ASP A 318 -16.73 -13.05 -34.46
CA ASP A 318 -15.99 -14.08 -35.19
C ASP A 318 -16.72 -15.43 -35.23
N GLU A 319 -17.31 -15.89 -34.13
CA GLU A 319 -18.06 -17.16 -34.12
C GLU A 319 -19.35 -17.07 -34.96
N VAL A 320 -20.02 -15.92 -34.93
CA VAL A 320 -21.20 -15.67 -35.75
C VAL A 320 -20.82 -15.57 -37.23
N LEU A 321 -19.66 -14.99 -37.56
CA LEU A 321 -19.11 -14.95 -38.92
C LEU A 321 -18.67 -16.33 -39.42
N ASP A 322 -18.09 -17.18 -38.57
CA ASP A 322 -17.73 -18.57 -38.89
C ASP A 322 -18.97 -19.42 -39.23
N LYS A 323 -20.08 -19.14 -38.53
CA LYS A 323 -21.43 -19.63 -38.86
C LYS A 323 -22.00 -19.02 -40.14
N GLY A 324 -21.20 -18.29 -40.92
CA GLY A 324 -21.53 -17.73 -42.23
C GLY A 324 -22.57 -16.62 -42.17
N PHE A 325 -22.67 -15.92 -41.03
CA PHE A 325 -23.60 -14.81 -40.89
C PHE A 325 -23.22 -13.65 -41.80
N VAL A 326 -24.18 -13.19 -42.59
CA VAL A 326 -24.07 -12.02 -43.46
C VAL A 326 -25.35 -11.20 -43.36
N TYR A 327 -25.21 -9.88 -43.50
CA TYR A 327 -26.34 -8.95 -43.49
C TYR A 327 -26.22 -7.92 -44.61
N TYR A 328 -27.35 -7.58 -45.24
CA TYR A 328 -27.38 -6.62 -46.35
C TYR A 328 -28.80 -6.07 -46.60
N PRO A 329 -28.92 -4.90 -47.24
CA PRO A 329 -27.84 -3.94 -47.52
C PRO A 329 -27.43 -3.18 -46.25
N ASN A 330 -26.19 -2.68 -46.19
CA ASN A 330 -25.75 -1.67 -45.22
C ASN A 330 -24.97 -0.59 -45.99
N PRO A 331 -25.47 0.66 -46.10
CA PRO A 331 -26.65 1.21 -45.43
C PRO A 331 -27.99 0.62 -45.91
N VAL A 332 -28.95 0.50 -44.99
CA VAL A 332 -30.30 -0.06 -45.21
C VAL A 332 -31.35 1.04 -45.32
N ASP A 333 -32.29 0.90 -46.25
CA ASP A 333 -33.47 1.77 -46.34
C ASP A 333 -34.65 1.17 -45.56
N LYS A 334 -35.14 0.00 -45.97
CA LYS A 334 -36.41 -0.55 -45.46
C LYS A 334 -36.26 -1.83 -44.68
N VAL A 335 -35.70 -2.84 -45.32
CA VAL A 335 -35.56 -4.19 -44.77
C VAL A 335 -34.09 -4.56 -44.76
N LEU A 336 -33.59 -4.90 -43.57
CA LEU A 336 -32.28 -5.50 -43.40
C LEU A 336 -32.42 -7.02 -43.49
N LYS A 337 -31.79 -7.62 -44.49
CA LYS A 337 -31.79 -9.06 -44.71
C LYS A 337 -30.59 -9.68 -44.02
N MET A 338 -30.79 -10.83 -43.40
CA MET A 338 -29.76 -11.59 -42.71
C MET A 338 -29.80 -13.04 -43.17
N ARG A 339 -28.63 -13.68 -43.23
CA ARG A 339 -28.49 -15.10 -43.55
C ARG A 339 -27.32 -15.68 -42.78
N ALA A 340 -27.44 -16.93 -42.33
CA ALA A 340 -26.35 -17.74 -41.77
C ALA A 340 -26.34 -19.15 -42.38
N LYS A 341 -25.35 -19.97 -42.01
CA LYS A 341 -25.31 -21.43 -42.26
C LYS A 341 -26.08 -22.21 -41.20
N GLU A 342 -26.33 -21.59 -40.05
CA GLU A 342 -27.03 -22.15 -38.90
C GLU A 342 -28.23 -21.28 -38.50
N ASN A 343 -29.10 -21.78 -37.63
CA ASN A 343 -30.37 -21.12 -37.30
C ASN A 343 -30.12 -19.80 -36.55
N ILE A 344 -30.69 -18.72 -37.07
CA ILE A 344 -30.79 -17.44 -36.39
C ILE A 344 -31.97 -17.55 -35.42
N GLN A 345 -31.68 -17.51 -34.12
CA GLN A 345 -32.63 -17.77 -33.04
C GLN A 345 -33.24 -16.49 -32.48
N GLN A 346 -32.46 -15.41 -32.46
CA GLN A 346 -32.90 -14.12 -31.94
C GLN A 346 -32.24 -12.96 -32.69
N ILE A 347 -32.99 -11.87 -32.87
CA ILE A 347 -32.51 -10.60 -33.41
C ILE A 347 -33.02 -9.48 -32.50
N SER A 348 -32.11 -8.69 -31.93
CA SER A 348 -32.41 -7.50 -31.13
C SER A 348 -31.81 -6.26 -31.79
N LEU A 349 -32.63 -5.22 -31.95
CA LEU A 349 -32.24 -3.93 -32.51
C LEU A 349 -32.16 -2.89 -31.38
N TYR A 350 -31.06 -2.15 -31.33
CA TYR A 350 -30.78 -1.12 -30.33
C TYR A 350 -30.50 0.24 -30.96
N SER A 351 -30.91 1.30 -30.27
CA SER A 351 -30.49 2.68 -30.56
C SER A 351 -29.01 2.91 -30.18
N VAL A 352 -28.43 4.03 -30.60
CA VAL A 352 -27.06 4.43 -30.18
C VAL A 352 -26.92 4.66 -28.67
N LEU A 353 -28.03 4.84 -27.95
CA LEU A 353 -28.07 4.99 -26.50
C LEU A 353 -28.30 3.64 -25.78
N GLY A 354 -28.21 2.51 -26.50
CA GLY A 354 -28.39 1.17 -25.91
C GLY A 354 -29.85 0.76 -25.64
N LYS A 355 -30.83 1.63 -25.88
CA LYS A 355 -32.26 1.26 -25.74
C LYS A 355 -32.66 0.22 -26.79
N GLU A 356 -33.23 -0.91 -26.36
CA GLU A 356 -33.83 -1.91 -27.25
C GLU A 356 -35.10 -1.34 -27.91
N ILE A 357 -35.14 -1.40 -29.24
CA ILE A 357 -36.22 -0.90 -30.08
C ILE A 357 -37.12 -2.05 -30.51
N LYS A 358 -36.52 -3.20 -30.83
CA LYS A 358 -37.23 -4.35 -31.38
C LYS A 358 -36.50 -5.63 -31.06
N ARG A 359 -37.26 -6.68 -30.76
CA ARG A 359 -36.77 -8.05 -30.57
C ARG A 359 -37.62 -9.00 -31.40
N VAL A 360 -36.96 -9.94 -32.07
CA VAL A 360 -37.60 -10.98 -32.89
C VAL A 360 -36.99 -12.33 -32.50
N TYR A 361 -37.85 -13.32 -32.29
CA TYR A 361 -37.47 -14.72 -32.12
C TYR A 361 -37.89 -15.49 -33.35
N GLN A 362 -37.03 -16.38 -33.81
CA GLN A 362 -37.28 -17.24 -34.96
C GLN A 362 -36.38 -18.49 -34.88
N ASP A 363 -36.53 -19.40 -35.83
CA ASP A 363 -35.69 -20.59 -35.95
C ASP A 363 -35.49 -20.92 -37.43
N ASP A 364 -34.78 -20.03 -38.14
CA ASP A 364 -34.53 -20.12 -39.58
C ASP A 364 -33.12 -19.60 -39.88
N ILE A 365 -32.50 -20.08 -40.95
CA ILE A 365 -31.20 -19.65 -41.46
C ILE A 365 -31.27 -18.30 -42.20
N LYS A 366 -32.48 -17.76 -42.42
CA LYS A 366 -32.72 -16.43 -43.02
C LYS A 366 -33.59 -15.58 -42.10
N ALA A 367 -33.41 -14.27 -42.17
CA ALA A 367 -34.26 -13.32 -41.47
C ALA A 367 -34.40 -12.01 -42.24
N ASP A 368 -35.57 -11.37 -42.09
CA ASP A 368 -35.84 -10.03 -42.59
C ASP A 368 -36.25 -9.12 -41.41
N LEU A 369 -35.48 -8.07 -41.16
CA LEU A 369 -35.77 -7.07 -40.13
C LEU A 369 -36.29 -5.79 -40.77
N ASN A 370 -37.59 -5.51 -40.60
CA ASN A 370 -38.22 -4.27 -41.08
C ASN A 370 -37.87 -3.07 -40.19
N LEU A 371 -37.35 -2.01 -40.82
CA LEU A 371 -36.87 -0.75 -40.25
C LEU A 371 -37.58 0.50 -40.84
N ASP A 372 -38.64 0.34 -41.64
CA ASP A 372 -39.29 1.44 -42.39
C ASP A 372 -39.69 2.64 -41.51
N ASN A 373 -40.12 2.37 -40.28
CA ASN A 373 -40.64 3.38 -39.36
C ASN A 373 -39.57 3.96 -38.42
N LEU A 374 -38.29 3.70 -38.69
CA LEU A 374 -37.19 4.21 -37.88
C LEU A 374 -36.53 5.42 -38.54
N PRO A 375 -36.18 6.46 -37.77
CA PRO A 375 -35.40 7.59 -38.26
C PRO A 375 -34.08 7.13 -38.90
N SER A 376 -33.59 7.92 -39.85
CA SER A 376 -32.23 7.78 -40.37
C SER A 376 -31.21 7.89 -39.24
N GLY A 377 -30.21 7.01 -39.20
CA GLY A 377 -29.25 7.00 -38.11
C GLY A 377 -28.43 5.72 -37.99
N THR A 378 -27.56 5.69 -36.97
CA THR A 378 -26.82 4.49 -36.59
C THR A 378 -27.67 3.65 -35.64
N TYR A 379 -27.66 2.34 -35.85
CA TYR A 379 -28.27 1.37 -34.94
C TYR A 379 -27.34 0.17 -34.75
N PHE A 380 -27.56 -0.59 -33.68
CA PHE A 380 -26.85 -1.83 -33.41
C PHE A 380 -27.80 -3.00 -33.45
N VAL A 381 -27.42 -4.08 -34.14
CA VAL A 381 -28.18 -5.32 -34.24
C VAL A 381 -27.40 -6.42 -33.55
N LYS A 382 -27.93 -6.95 -32.43
CA LYS A 382 -27.43 -8.18 -31.80
C LYS A 382 -28.20 -9.37 -32.36
N VAL A 383 -27.52 -10.37 -32.87
CA VAL A 383 -28.11 -11.64 -33.31
C VAL A 383 -27.63 -12.79 -32.44
N PHE A 384 -28.45 -13.83 -32.32
CA PHE A 384 -28.05 -15.14 -31.80
C PHE A 384 -28.20 -16.18 -32.92
N VAL A 385 -27.14 -16.93 -33.20
CA VAL A 385 -27.05 -17.98 -34.22
C VAL A 385 -26.54 -19.27 -33.57
N SER A 386 -27.42 -20.27 -33.41
CA SER A 386 -27.16 -21.54 -32.71
C SER A 386 -26.30 -21.38 -31.44
N GLY A 387 -26.78 -20.60 -30.49
CA GLY A 387 -26.09 -20.36 -29.21
C GLY A 387 -24.93 -19.35 -29.23
N SER A 388 -24.40 -18.95 -30.39
CA SER A 388 -23.43 -17.85 -30.47
C SER A 388 -24.14 -16.52 -30.70
N SER A 389 -23.62 -15.41 -30.18
CA SER A 389 -24.21 -14.08 -30.40
C SER A 389 -23.20 -13.12 -31.02
N GLY A 390 -23.66 -12.07 -31.70
CA GLY A 390 -22.78 -11.07 -32.31
C GLY A 390 -23.53 -9.75 -32.52
N THR A 391 -22.84 -8.62 -32.36
CA THR A 391 -23.44 -7.28 -32.48
C THR A 391 -22.85 -6.50 -33.64
N PHE A 392 -23.69 -6.01 -34.55
CA PHE A 392 -23.27 -5.34 -35.78
C PHE A 392 -23.84 -3.93 -35.85
N LYS A 393 -23.00 -2.97 -36.30
CA LYS A 393 -23.45 -1.61 -36.60
C LYS A 393 -24.11 -1.54 -37.98
N ILE A 394 -25.30 -0.95 -38.04
CA ILE A 394 -26.01 -0.67 -39.29
C ILE A 394 -26.28 0.82 -39.44
N LEU A 395 -26.35 1.28 -40.69
CA LEU A 395 -26.74 2.64 -41.05
C LEU A 395 -28.11 2.62 -41.71
N LYS A 396 -29.13 3.19 -41.06
CA LYS A 396 -30.47 3.42 -41.62
C LYS A 396 -30.47 4.73 -42.40
N LYS A 397 -30.89 4.68 -43.67
CA LYS A 397 -31.06 5.86 -44.54
C LYS A 397 -32.31 6.63 -44.25
#